data_AF-A0A9W5QGN3-F1
#
_entry.id   AF-A0A9W5QGN3-F1
#
_cell.length_a   1.000
_cell.length_b   1.000
_cell.length_c   1.000
_cell.angle_alpha   90.00
_cell.angle_beta   90.00
_cell.angle_gamma   90.00
#
_symmetry.space_group_name_H-M   'P 1'
#
loop_
_entity.id
_entity.type
_entity.pdbx_description
1 polymer ?
#
loop_
_entity_poly.entity_id
_entity_poly.type
_entity_poly.pdbx_seq_one_letter_code
_entity_poly.pdbx_strand_id
1 'polypeptide(L)'
;MNAKEARIKVLNMQDKYCKNCEYRYQQLDHCSSNCTIGKEIIKLGAFLGGKEEVQKRKRKTKEEWDRICVKAAAMREDGMTYTAIARYFGIADGKNVSEQLKKRGLN
;
A
#
# COMPACT_ATOMS: atom_id res chain seq x y z
N MET A 1 -15.94 -4.38 24.18
CA MET A 1 -15.20 -5.46 23.50
C MET A 1 -13.73 -5.32 23.86
N ASN A 2 -13.11 -6.37 24.40
CA ASN A 2 -11.68 -6.41 24.71
C ASN A 2 -10.86 -7.09 23.59
N ALA A 3 -9.53 -7.06 23.68
CA ALA A 3 -8.65 -7.63 22.66
C ALA A 3 -8.80 -9.17 22.51
N LYS A 4 -9.21 -9.89 23.56
CA LYS A 4 -9.46 -11.34 23.49
C LYS A 4 -10.73 -11.63 22.70
N GLU A 5 -11.82 -10.92 23.01
CA GLU A 5 -13.10 -11.01 22.31
C GLU A 5 -12.97 -10.65 20.83
N ALA A 6 -12.22 -9.59 20.52
CA ALA A 6 -11.96 -9.18 19.15
C ALA A 6 -11.22 -10.27 18.35
N ARG A 7 -10.21 -10.93 18.93
CA ARG A 7 -9.50 -12.05 18.29
C ARG A 7 -10.40 -13.25 18.03
N ILE A 8 -11.19 -13.64 19.03
CA ILE A 8 -12.17 -14.74 18.89
C ILE A 8 -13.18 -14.42 17.79
N LYS A 9 -13.67 -13.17 17.73
CA LYS A 9 -14.61 -12.72 16.70
C LYS A 9 -13.99 -12.80 15.30
N VAL A 10 -12.73 -12.40 15.13
CA VAL A 10 -11.99 -12.56 13.86
C VAL A 10 -11.92 -14.02 13.44
N LEU A 11 -11.49 -14.92 14.33
CA LEU A 11 -11.35 -16.35 14.04
C LEU A 11 -12.70 -16.97 13.63
N ASN A 12 -13.76 -16.70 14.39
CA ASN A 12 -15.10 -17.21 14.10
C ASN A 12 -15.61 -16.72 12.73
N MET A 13 -15.36 -15.45 12.38
CA MET A 13 -15.75 -14.92 11.06
C MET A 13 -14.94 -15.55 9.93
N GLN A 14 -13.64 -15.77 10.13
CA GLN A 14 -12.79 -16.44 9.15
C GLN A 14 -13.22 -17.89 8.92
N ASP A 15 -13.49 -18.64 9.98
CA ASP A 15 -13.91 -20.04 9.88
C ASP A 15 -15.29 -20.19 9.24
N LYS A 16 -16.24 -19.31 9.60
CA LYS A 16 -17.61 -19.38 9.10
C LYS A 16 -17.73 -18.92 7.64
N TYR A 17 -17.08 -17.82 7.28
CA TYR A 17 -17.31 -17.15 6.00
C TYR A 17 -16.14 -17.23 5.03
N CYS A 18 -14.90 -17.27 5.53
CA CYS A 18 -13.72 -17.22 4.67
C CYS A 18 -13.19 -18.61 4.33
N LYS A 19 -13.42 -19.63 5.17
CA LYS A 19 -12.79 -20.97 5.04
C LYS A 19 -12.88 -21.57 3.64
N ASN A 20 -14.06 -21.48 3.02
CA ASN A 20 -14.34 -21.98 1.66
C ASN A 20 -14.63 -20.85 0.65
N CYS A 21 -14.22 -19.61 0.96
CA CYS A 21 -14.45 -18.46 0.08
C CYS A 21 -13.46 -18.48 -1.08
N GLU A 22 -13.96 -18.43 -2.31
CA GLU A 22 -13.17 -18.42 -3.55
C GLU A 22 -12.18 -17.23 -3.59
N TYR A 23 -12.54 -16.10 -2.99
CA TYR A 23 -11.71 -14.90 -2.98
C TYR A 23 -10.61 -14.91 -1.91
N ARG A 24 -10.63 -15.85 -0.95
CA ARG A 24 -9.71 -15.86 0.21
C ARG A 24 -8.24 -15.83 -0.20
N TYR A 25 -7.88 -16.54 -1.27
CA TYR A 25 -6.50 -16.69 -1.72
C TYR A 25 -6.21 -16.00 -3.06
N GLN A 26 -7.24 -15.54 -3.78
CA GLN A 26 -7.10 -15.06 -5.15
C GLN A 26 -7.16 -13.54 -5.27
N GLN A 27 -7.99 -12.85 -4.49
CA GLN A 27 -8.25 -11.42 -4.67
C GLN A 27 -8.37 -10.69 -3.32
N LEU A 28 -7.23 -10.42 -2.68
CA LEU A 28 -7.18 -9.68 -1.41
C LEU A 28 -7.82 -8.28 -1.49
N ASP A 29 -7.77 -7.63 -2.67
CA ASP A 29 -8.42 -6.35 -2.89
C ASP A 29 -9.96 -6.43 -2.88
N HIS A 30 -10.54 -7.59 -3.24
CA HIS A 30 -11.98 -7.83 -3.13
C HIS A 30 -12.41 -7.85 -1.66
N CYS A 31 -11.65 -8.55 -0.80
CA CYS A 31 -11.95 -8.68 0.62
C CYS A 31 -11.94 -7.32 1.35
N SER A 32 -11.06 -6.41 0.94
CA SER A 32 -10.96 -5.07 1.51
C SER A 32 -11.97 -4.08 0.94
N SER A 33 -12.29 -4.19 -0.35
CA SER A 33 -13.10 -3.18 -1.06
C SER A 33 -14.59 -3.55 -1.16
N ASN A 34 -14.91 -4.83 -1.39
CA ASN A 34 -16.23 -5.29 -1.80
C ASN A 34 -16.88 -6.31 -0.84
N CYS A 35 -16.12 -6.83 0.12
CA CYS A 35 -16.63 -7.80 1.11
C CYS A 35 -16.91 -7.13 2.46
N THR A 36 -18.14 -7.28 2.97
CA THR A 36 -18.54 -6.77 4.30
C THR A 36 -17.80 -7.49 5.43
N ILE A 37 -17.66 -8.81 5.34
CA ILE A 37 -16.90 -9.62 6.32
C ILE A 37 -15.43 -9.22 6.34
N GLY A 38 -14.82 -9.04 5.16
CA GLY A 38 -13.43 -8.61 5.05
C GLY A 38 -13.19 -7.22 5.65
N LYS A 39 -14.08 -6.26 5.40
CA LYS A 39 -14.05 -4.92 6.03
C LYS A 39 -14.15 -5.00 7.54
N GLU A 40 -15.00 -5.87 8.08
CA GLU A 40 -15.15 -6.04 9.54
C GLU A 40 -13.90 -6.68 10.17
N ILE A 41 -13.31 -7.68 9.52
CA ILE A 41 -12.06 -8.30 9.96
C ILE A 41 -10.91 -7.28 9.95
N ILE A 42 -10.81 -6.43 8.92
CA ILE A 42 -9.81 -5.35 8.84
C ILE A 42 -9.96 -4.38 10.01
N LYS A 43 -11.19 -3.94 10.32
CA LYS A 43 -11.47 -3.05 11.46
C LYS A 43 -11.06 -3.67 12.79
N LEU A 44 -11.38 -4.95 12.98
CA LEU A 44 -10.95 -5.69 14.19
C LEU A 44 -9.44 -5.86 14.24
N GLY A 45 -8.79 -6.10 13.09
CA GLY A 45 -7.34 -6.14 12.98
C GLY A 45 -6.69 -4.82 13.39
N ALA A 46 -7.23 -3.68 12.92
CA ALA A 46 -6.78 -2.35 13.31
C ALA A 46 -6.95 -2.10 14.82
N PHE A 47 -8.11 -2.47 15.38
CA PHE A 47 -8.36 -2.40 16.83
C PHE A 47 -7.36 -3.23 17.65
N LEU A 48 -6.86 -4.34 17.10
CA LEU A 48 -5.87 -5.21 17.74
C LEU A 48 -4.42 -4.70 17.59
N GLY A 49 -4.21 -3.49 17.07
CA GLY A 49 -2.88 -2.92 16.81
C GLY A 49 -2.30 -3.31 15.45
N GLY A 50 -3.10 -3.94 14.59
CA GLY A 50 -2.76 -4.11 13.18
C GLY A 50 -2.71 -2.75 12.48
N LYS A 51 -1.88 -2.64 11.45
CA LYS A 51 -1.86 -1.44 10.61
C LYS A 51 -3.16 -1.39 9.82
N GLU A 52 -3.96 -0.35 10.05
CA GLU A 52 -5.17 -0.09 9.26
C GLU A 52 -4.79 -0.01 7.77
N GLU A 53 -5.67 -0.46 6.86
CA GLU A 53 -5.46 -0.43 5.40
C GLU A 53 -5.08 0.95 4.84
N VAL A 54 -5.21 2.02 5.62
CA VAL A 54 -4.66 3.36 5.32
C VAL A 54 -3.13 3.35 5.16
N GLN A 55 -2.44 2.31 5.66
CA GLN A 55 -1.03 2.02 5.37
C GLN A 55 -0.81 1.03 4.22
N LYS A 56 -1.79 0.78 3.34
CA LYS A 56 -1.46 0.49 1.94
C LYS A 56 -0.63 1.70 1.51
N ARG A 57 0.70 1.55 1.43
CA ARG A 57 1.59 2.54 0.80
C ARG A 57 0.89 2.88 -0.50
N LYS A 58 0.18 4.02 -0.57
CA LYS A 58 -0.62 4.38 -1.74
C LYS A 58 0.34 4.26 -2.91
N ARG A 59 0.13 3.24 -3.74
CA ARG A 59 0.97 3.03 -4.90
C ARG A 59 0.73 4.26 -5.74
N LYS A 60 1.78 5.08 -5.90
CA LYS A 60 1.72 6.27 -6.72
C LYS A 60 1.22 5.83 -8.10
N THR A 61 0.15 6.48 -8.55
CA THR A 61 -0.45 6.34 -9.87
C THR A 61 0.56 6.71 -10.96
N LYS A 62 0.26 6.37 -12.22
CA LYS A 62 1.13 6.73 -13.34
C LYS A 62 1.31 8.25 -13.41
N GLU A 63 0.22 8.99 -13.26
CA GLU A 63 0.16 10.45 -13.33
C GLU A 63 0.95 11.10 -12.18
N GLU A 64 0.87 10.53 -10.97
CA GLU A 64 1.70 10.99 -9.84
C GLU A 64 3.19 10.76 -10.11
N TRP A 65 3.55 9.60 -10.67
CA TRP A 65 4.93 9.34 -11.06
C TRP A 65 5.40 10.25 -12.20
N ASP A 66 4.55 10.57 -13.17
CA ASP A 66 4.89 11.49 -14.26
C ASP A 66 5.29 12.87 -13.70
N ARG A 67 4.49 13.41 -12.75
CA ARG A 67 4.81 14.68 -12.06
C ARG A 67 6.09 14.61 -11.24
N ILE A 68 6.29 13.51 -10.51
CA ILE A 68 7.50 13.29 -9.72
C ILE A 68 8.73 13.21 -10.62
N CYS A 69 8.64 12.49 -11.73
CA CYS A 69 9.76 12.29 -12.65
C CYS A 69 10.14 13.59 -13.37
N VAL A 70 9.19 14.41 -13.79
CA VAL A 70 9.50 15.74 -14.37
C VAL A 70 10.29 16.59 -13.37
N LYS A 71 9.84 16.65 -12.12
CA LYS A 71 10.55 17.42 -11.08
C LYS A 71 11.89 16.78 -10.69
N ALA A 72 11.97 15.46 -10.64
CA ALA A 72 13.20 14.73 -10.37
C ALA A 72 14.24 14.95 -11.47
N ALA A 73 13.85 15.04 -12.75
CA ALA A 73 14.75 15.34 -13.85
C ALA A 73 15.39 16.74 -13.70
N ALA A 74 14.58 17.77 -13.41
CA ALA A 74 15.12 19.11 -13.13
C ALA A 74 16.08 19.11 -11.91
N MET A 75 15.72 18.40 -10.83
CA MET A 75 16.61 18.26 -9.67
C MET A 75 17.93 17.51 -10.00
N ARG A 76 17.92 16.62 -11.00
CA ARG A 76 19.13 15.94 -11.49
C ARG A 76 20.01 16.88 -12.30
N GLU A 77 19.42 17.74 -13.12
CA GLU A 77 20.13 18.81 -13.84
C GLU A 77 20.80 19.78 -12.85
N ASP A 78 20.14 20.08 -11.73
CA ASP A 78 20.69 20.87 -10.61
C ASP A 78 21.74 20.11 -9.77
N GLY A 79 22.12 18.89 -10.16
CA GLY A 79 23.19 18.10 -9.55
C GLY A 79 22.79 17.26 -8.33
N MET A 80 21.51 17.19 -7.95
CA MET A 80 21.09 16.39 -6.80
C MET A 80 21.20 14.89 -7.07
N THR A 81 21.60 14.10 -6.08
CA THR A 81 21.67 12.63 -6.21
C THR A 81 20.27 11.99 -6.17
N TYR A 82 20.11 10.82 -6.78
CA TYR A 82 18.85 10.07 -6.70
C TYR A 82 18.42 9.74 -5.25
N THR A 83 19.38 9.56 -4.34
CA THR A 83 19.11 9.34 -2.92
C THR A 83 18.55 10.59 -2.24
N ALA A 84 19.08 11.78 -2.56
CA ALA A 84 18.54 13.05 -2.07
C ALA A 84 17.12 13.30 -2.63
N ILE A 85 16.91 13.05 -3.92
CA ILE A 85 15.60 13.19 -4.57
C ILE A 85 14.58 12.22 -3.97
N ALA A 86 14.95 10.96 -3.72
CA ALA A 86 14.05 10.00 -3.09
C ALA A 86 13.63 10.45 -1.70
N ARG A 87 14.56 10.96 -0.88
CA ARG A 87 14.23 11.55 0.44
C ARG A 87 13.27 12.72 0.32
N TYR A 88 13.48 13.61 -0.65
CA TYR A 88 12.59 14.76 -0.90
C TYR A 88 11.14 14.33 -1.21
N PHE A 89 10.95 13.26 -1.98
CA PHE A 89 9.62 12.75 -2.35
C PHE A 89 9.06 11.67 -1.38
N GLY A 90 9.73 11.40 -0.27
CA GLY A 90 9.34 10.33 0.66
C GLY A 90 9.35 8.93 0.00
N ILE A 91 10.25 8.71 -0.95
CA ILE A 91 10.46 7.43 -1.64
C ILE A 91 11.58 6.69 -0.90
N ALA A 92 11.37 5.41 -0.64
CA ALA A 92 12.27 4.61 0.19
C ALA A 92 13.68 4.42 -0.39
N ASP A 93 13.83 4.45 -1.72
CA ASP A 93 15.09 4.17 -2.40
C ASP A 93 15.26 5.06 -3.65
N GLY A 94 16.46 5.60 -3.84
CA GLY A 94 16.88 6.33 -5.04
C GLY A 94 16.83 5.49 -6.31
N LYS A 95 17.03 4.16 -6.21
CA LYS A 95 16.89 3.24 -7.34
C LYS A 95 15.48 3.26 -7.93
N ASN A 96 14.45 3.40 -7.09
CA ASN A 96 13.07 3.52 -7.57
C ASN A 96 12.87 4.79 -8.41
N VAL A 97 13.54 5.89 -8.05
CA VAL A 97 13.46 7.15 -8.82
C VAL A 97 14.14 6.98 -10.18
N SER A 98 15.35 6.41 -10.23
CA SER A 98 16.08 6.23 -11.48
C SER A 98 15.38 5.26 -12.44
N GLU A 99 14.80 4.17 -11.95
CA GLU A 99 13.99 3.26 -12.76
C GLU A 99 12.73 3.93 -13.32
N GLN A 100 12.06 4.77 -12.52
CA GLN A 100 10.85 5.46 -12.96
C GLN A 100 11.12 6.59 -13.96
N LEU A 101 12.30 7.22 -13.89
CA LEU A 101 12.79 8.18 -14.89
C LEU A 101 13.13 7.48 -16.22
N LYS A 102 13.85 6.36 -16.17
CA LYS A 102 14.18 5.55 -17.36
C LYS A 102 12.93 5.10 -18.12
N LYS A 103 11.90 4.63 -17.39
CA LYS A 103 10.61 4.24 -17.99
C LYS A 103 9.91 5.37 -18.76
N ARG A 104 10.29 6.62 -18.50
CA ARG A 104 9.72 7.83 -19.11
C ARG A 104 10.69 8.54 -20.07
N GLY A 105 11.89 7.98 -20.29
CA GLY A 105 12.90 8.59 -21.14
C GLY A 105 13.57 9.84 -20.55
N LEU A 106 13.47 10.05 -19.23
CA LEU A 106 13.97 11.24 -18.53
C LEU A 106 15.31 10.98 -17.81
N ASN A 107 16.20 10.18 -18.43
CA ASN A 107 17.47 9.79 -17.81
C ASN A 107 18.56 10.85 -17.98
#